data_AF-D9XK49-F1
#
_entry.id   AF-D9XK49-F1
#
_cell.length_a   1.000
_cell.length_b   1.000
_cell.length_c   1.000
_cell.angle_alpha   90.00
_cell.angle_beta   90.00
_cell.angle_gamma   90.00
#
_symmetry.space_group_name_H-M   'P 1'
#
loop_
_entity.id
_entity.type
_entity.pdbx_description
1 polymer ?
#
loop_
_entity_poly.entity_id
_entity_poly.type
_entity_poly.pdbx_seq_one_letter_code
_entity_poly.pdbx_strand_id
1 'polypeptide(L)'
;GREAGRGEERTASPLRRPAEAGAPLRRRTTRALSPFQPGKKGELVANADATAAGVTGSLGKGLVTGAGSSGDTAAGCEKAGGPGQAAANGAAYLTDALAEKGHLTSALAGAEDQPDYGNTADAVVALAAQGATDQAAKSLAWLQKNAADWASQSGPAAYAQLIFAAHATGADPRDFGGTDLVKQLGATGPAAAEKSDRAAQDEKKKDEESDSGLGVWWFVGVCLVAGIGIGFLISGRAKRQQP
;
A
#
# COMPACT_ATOMS: atom_id res chain seq x y z
N GLY A 1 70.91 -50.49 33.50
CA GLY A 1 70.04 -49.47 34.12
C GLY A 1 68.90 -49.25 33.17
N ARG A 2 67.62 -49.34 33.58
CA ARG A 2 66.86 -48.37 34.42
C ARG A 2 67.00 -46.96 33.82
N GLU A 3 65.95 -46.26 33.36
CA GLU A 3 64.51 -46.20 33.70
C GLU A 3 63.70 -45.88 32.42
N ALA A 4 62.44 -46.25 32.15
CA ALA A 4 61.22 -46.51 32.91
C ALA A 4 60.50 -45.26 33.50
N GLY A 5 59.54 -44.71 32.74
CA GLY A 5 58.37 -43.95 33.23
C GLY A 5 57.35 -43.86 32.10
N ARG A 6 56.25 -44.65 32.06
CA ARG A 6 54.99 -44.53 32.84
C ARG A 6 54.37 -43.14 32.58
N GLY A 7 53.25 -42.92 31.89
CA GLY A 7 52.04 -43.72 31.70
C GLY A 7 50.90 -43.06 32.48
N GLU A 8 49.95 -42.40 31.80
CA GLU A 8 48.55 -42.13 32.22
C GLU A 8 47.85 -41.38 31.06
N GLU A 9 46.96 -42.01 30.30
CA GLU A 9 45.51 -42.20 30.52
C GLU A 9 44.68 -40.92 30.69
N ARG A 10 43.70 -40.77 29.78
CA ARG A 10 42.39 -40.11 29.89
C ARG A 10 42.44 -38.63 30.31
N THR A 11 41.97 -37.73 29.44
CA THR A 11 40.53 -37.46 29.38
C THR A 11 40.18 -36.82 28.04
N ALA A 12 39.49 -37.57 27.18
CA ALA A 12 38.59 -36.95 26.22
C ALA A 12 37.39 -36.43 27.03
N SER A 13 37.25 -35.11 27.11
CA SER A 13 36.05 -34.48 27.65
C SER A 13 35.61 -33.32 26.76
N PRO A 14 34.30 -33.06 26.72
CA PRO A 14 33.62 -32.68 25.50
C PRO A 14 33.40 -31.17 25.47
N LEU A 15 34.06 -30.47 24.56
CA LEU A 15 33.58 -29.13 24.21
C LEU A 15 32.38 -29.29 23.27
N ARG A 16 31.23 -29.38 23.95
CA ARG A 16 29.89 -29.17 23.44
C ARG A 16 29.91 -28.04 22.40
N ARG A 17 29.30 -28.32 21.25
CA ARG A 17 28.77 -27.30 20.33
C ARG A 17 28.09 -26.20 21.15
N PRO A 18 28.40 -24.91 20.97
CA PRO A 18 27.37 -23.91 21.13
C PRO A 18 26.36 -24.16 20.01
N ALA A 19 25.14 -24.48 20.41
CA ALA A 19 24.02 -24.63 19.50
C ALA A 19 23.91 -23.39 18.61
N GLU A 20 23.86 -23.60 17.28
CA GLU A 20 23.31 -22.64 16.35
C GLU A 20 21.86 -22.34 16.74
N ALA A 21 21.68 -21.30 17.55
CA ALA A 21 20.39 -20.70 17.85
C ALA A 21 20.53 -19.20 17.63
N GLY A 22 20.57 -18.77 16.36
CA GLY A 22 20.74 -17.36 16.04
C GLY A 22 20.62 -16.95 14.57
N ALA A 23 20.09 -17.79 13.67
CA ALA A 23 20.16 -17.54 12.23
C ALA A 23 18.89 -17.78 11.38
N PRO A 24 17.71 -17.23 11.75
CA PRO A 24 16.72 -16.87 10.73
C PRO A 24 16.51 -15.36 10.57
N LEU A 25 16.79 -14.55 11.59
CA LEU A 25 16.45 -13.11 11.59
C LEU A 25 17.45 -12.22 10.83
N ARG A 26 18.76 -12.55 10.85
CA ARG A 26 19.81 -11.74 10.20
C ARG A 26 19.80 -11.78 8.66
N ARG A 27 19.30 -12.87 8.05
CA ARG A 27 19.28 -13.01 6.57
C ARG A 27 18.10 -12.30 5.93
N ARG A 28 16.96 -12.19 6.62
CA ARG A 28 15.77 -11.50 6.10
C ARG A 28 15.92 -9.98 6.14
N THR A 29 16.64 -9.45 7.13
CA THR A 29 16.82 -8.00 7.33
C THR A 29 17.74 -7.34 6.31
N THR A 30 18.71 -8.05 5.73
CA THR A 30 19.61 -7.46 4.73
C THR A 30 19.00 -7.28 3.34
N ARG A 31 17.82 -7.87 3.08
CA ARG A 31 17.11 -7.81 1.79
C ARG A 31 15.99 -6.78 1.75
N ALA A 32 15.42 -6.45 2.91
CA ALA A 32 14.30 -5.54 3.03
C ALA A 32 14.76 -4.11 3.29
N LEU A 33 13.98 -3.14 2.85
CA LEU A 33 14.08 -1.79 3.38
C LEU A 33 13.49 -1.76 4.80
N SER A 34 14.13 -1.00 5.67
CA SER A 34 13.64 -0.72 7.00
C SER A 34 12.98 0.65 7.06
N PRO A 35 11.97 0.84 7.94
CA PRO A 35 11.37 2.14 8.13
C PRO A 35 12.39 3.08 8.78
N PHE A 36 12.20 4.38 8.58
CA PHE A 36 13.08 5.43 9.15
C PHE A 36 13.09 5.45 10.70
N GLN A 37 12.08 4.85 11.35
CA GLN A 37 11.96 4.82 12.80
C GLN A 37 12.48 3.48 13.36
N PRO A 38 13.54 3.47 14.17
CA PRO A 38 13.98 2.26 14.84
C PRO A 38 12.94 1.80 15.86
N GLY A 39 12.87 0.48 16.10
CA GLY A 39 12.07 -0.08 17.17
C GLY A 39 12.52 0.41 18.55
N LYS A 40 11.76 0.07 19.60
CA LYS A 40 12.03 0.52 20.99
C LYS A 40 13.45 0.21 21.50
N LYS A 41 14.15 -0.73 20.86
CA LYS A 41 15.52 -1.15 21.18
C LYS A 41 16.57 -0.70 20.15
N GLY A 42 16.23 0.23 19.26
CA GLY A 42 17.15 0.70 18.20
C GLY A 42 17.24 -0.22 16.99
N GLU A 43 16.51 -1.34 16.98
CA GLU A 43 16.55 -2.31 15.88
C GLU A 43 15.73 -1.85 14.67
N LEU A 44 16.32 -1.98 13.49
CA LEU A 44 15.64 -1.75 12.23
C LEU A 44 14.93 -3.05 11.82
N VAL A 45 13.61 -3.01 11.78
CA VAL A 45 12.79 -4.15 11.35
C VAL A 45 12.56 -4.03 9.84
N ALA A 46 12.57 -5.17 9.15
CA ALA A 46 12.20 -5.22 7.74
C ALA A 46 10.75 -4.76 7.56
N ASN A 47 10.49 -3.85 6.62
CA ASN A 47 9.15 -3.36 6.31
C ASN A 47 8.82 -3.69 4.85
N ALA A 48 7.77 -4.46 4.64
CA ALA A 48 7.39 -4.95 3.32
C ALA A 48 6.88 -3.85 2.39
N ASP A 49 6.14 -2.87 2.91
CA ASP A 49 5.68 -1.69 2.16
C ASP A 49 6.87 -0.85 1.66
N ALA A 50 7.77 -0.46 2.57
CA ALA A 50 8.99 0.24 2.24
C ALA A 50 9.86 -0.56 1.24
N THR A 51 9.84 -1.89 1.33
CA THR A 51 10.54 -2.75 0.38
C THR A 51 9.87 -2.73 -1.00
N ALA A 52 8.55 -2.82 -1.09
CA ALA A 52 7.81 -2.74 -2.35
C ALA A 52 8.01 -1.39 -3.06
N ALA A 53 7.91 -0.29 -2.30
CA ALA A 53 8.23 1.05 -2.79
C ALA A 53 9.70 1.14 -3.25
N GLY A 54 10.62 0.59 -2.45
CA GLY A 54 12.05 0.56 -2.76
C GLY A 54 12.39 -0.22 -4.03
N VAL A 55 11.74 -1.36 -4.28
CA VAL A 55 11.89 -2.14 -5.51
C VAL A 55 11.44 -1.32 -6.71
N THR A 56 10.22 -0.79 -6.67
CA THR A 56 9.64 -0.02 -7.77
C THR A 56 10.47 1.23 -8.07
N GLY A 57 10.90 1.96 -7.05
CA GLY A 57 11.77 3.12 -7.18
C GLY A 57 13.17 2.79 -7.71
N SER A 58 13.78 1.69 -7.25
CA SER A 58 15.11 1.25 -7.74
C SER A 58 15.10 0.80 -9.20
N LEU A 59 13.95 0.35 -9.71
CA LEU A 59 13.72 0.05 -11.11
C LEU A 59 13.39 1.29 -11.96
N GLY A 60 13.22 2.46 -11.34
CA GLY A 60 12.74 3.67 -12.01
C GLY A 60 11.31 3.53 -12.55
N LYS A 61 10.48 2.68 -11.91
CA LYS A 61 9.08 2.47 -12.27
C LYS A 61 8.16 3.30 -11.37
N GLY A 62 6.96 3.57 -11.86
CA GLY A 62 5.87 4.14 -11.07
C GLY A 62 4.82 3.08 -10.72
N LEU A 63 3.74 3.49 -10.04
CA LEU A 63 2.63 2.61 -9.68
C LEU A 63 1.88 2.06 -10.91
N VAL A 64 1.81 2.84 -11.99
CA VAL A 64 1.30 2.39 -13.28
C VAL A 64 2.46 1.79 -14.07
N THR A 65 2.69 0.50 -13.84
CA THR A 65 3.71 -0.31 -14.52
C THR A 65 3.05 -1.56 -15.10
N GLY A 66 3.59 -2.08 -16.20
CA GLY A 66 3.31 -3.44 -16.65
C GLY A 66 4.31 -4.43 -16.06
N ALA A 67 4.13 -5.70 -16.40
CA ALA A 67 5.09 -6.75 -16.07
C ALA A 67 6.46 -6.45 -16.69
N GLY A 68 7.51 -6.53 -15.88
CA GLY A 68 8.89 -6.51 -16.34
C GLY A 68 9.22 -7.78 -17.14
N SER A 69 10.27 -7.71 -17.96
CA SER A 69 10.86 -8.92 -18.53
C SER A 69 11.32 -9.83 -17.39
N SER A 70 11.10 -11.14 -17.50
CA SER A 70 11.58 -12.13 -16.53
C SER A 70 13.09 -11.97 -16.38
N GLY A 71 13.51 -11.24 -15.34
CA GLY A 71 14.91 -11.11 -14.99
C GLY A 71 15.33 -12.35 -14.20
N ASP A 72 16.60 -12.70 -14.29
CA ASP A 72 17.20 -13.59 -13.31
C ASP A 72 17.00 -12.95 -11.92
N THR A 73 15.99 -13.39 -11.18
CA THR A 73 15.86 -13.12 -9.75
C THR A 73 17.06 -13.80 -9.13
N ALA A 74 18.19 -13.10 -9.07
CA ALA A 74 19.43 -13.64 -8.53
C ALA A 74 19.09 -14.21 -7.15
N ALA A 75 19.14 -15.55 -7.06
CA ALA A 75 18.78 -16.29 -5.87
C ALA A 75 19.91 -16.11 -4.84
N GLY A 76 20.02 -14.92 -4.26
CA GLY A 76 21.18 -14.54 -3.47
C GLY A 76 20.96 -13.22 -2.76
N CYS A 77 21.32 -13.17 -1.48
CA CYS A 77 21.40 -11.91 -0.76
C CYS A 77 22.73 -11.25 -1.11
N GLU A 78 22.82 -10.68 -2.31
CA GLU A 78 24.05 -10.04 -2.76
C GLU A 78 24.17 -8.64 -2.18
N LYS A 79 25.40 -8.20 -1.88
CA LYS A 79 25.64 -6.79 -1.59
C LYS A 79 25.21 -5.99 -2.83
N ALA A 80 24.26 -5.08 -2.67
CA ALA A 80 23.76 -4.29 -3.79
C ALA A 80 24.91 -3.45 -4.40
N GLY A 81 25.28 -3.77 -5.64
CA GLY A 81 26.24 -2.98 -6.43
C GLY A 81 25.60 -1.83 -7.21
N GLY A 82 24.27 -1.77 -7.25
CA GLY A 82 23.50 -0.74 -7.95
C GLY A 82 21.98 -0.94 -7.81
N PRO A 83 21.16 -0.04 -8.38
CA PRO A 83 19.70 -0.03 -8.20
C PRO A 83 19.01 -1.33 -8.65
N GLY A 84 19.41 -1.91 -9.78
CA GLY A 84 18.84 -3.18 -10.26
C GLY A 84 19.06 -4.34 -9.29
N GLN A 85 20.23 -4.43 -8.66
CA GLN A 85 20.50 -5.46 -7.63
C GLN A 85 19.72 -5.18 -6.34
N ALA A 86 19.55 -3.91 -5.96
CA ALA A 86 18.70 -3.54 -4.82
C ALA A 86 17.24 -3.96 -5.05
N ALA A 87 16.71 -3.74 -6.25
CA ALA A 87 15.38 -4.19 -6.64
C ALA A 87 15.26 -5.72 -6.60
N ALA A 88 16.23 -6.45 -7.16
CA ALA A 88 16.24 -7.92 -7.11
C ALA A 88 16.25 -8.46 -5.66
N ASN A 89 17.05 -7.85 -4.78
CA ASN A 89 17.09 -8.22 -3.36
C ASN A 89 15.75 -7.98 -2.65
N GLY A 90 15.13 -6.81 -2.88
CA GLY A 90 13.83 -6.49 -2.31
C GLY A 90 12.72 -7.41 -2.81
N ALA A 91 12.72 -7.72 -4.11
CA ALA A 91 11.77 -8.66 -4.69
C ALA A 91 11.95 -10.09 -4.14
N ALA A 92 13.19 -10.52 -3.89
CA ALA A 92 13.45 -11.81 -3.24
C ALA A 92 12.88 -11.83 -1.81
N TYR A 93 13.04 -10.74 -1.03
CA TYR A 93 12.42 -10.62 0.29
C TYR A 93 10.89 -10.70 0.23
N LEU A 94 10.26 -9.95 -0.68
CA LEU A 94 8.80 -9.97 -0.84
C LEU A 94 8.31 -11.36 -1.25
N THR A 95 9.05 -12.03 -2.14
CA THR A 95 8.74 -13.41 -2.52
C THR A 95 8.76 -14.34 -1.32
N ASP A 96 9.82 -14.29 -0.51
CA ASP A 96 9.93 -15.09 0.72
C ASP A 96 8.82 -14.78 1.73
N ALA A 97 8.42 -13.51 1.85
CA ALA A 97 7.36 -13.07 2.77
C ALA A 97 5.96 -13.53 2.34
N LEU A 98 5.73 -13.65 1.03
CA LEU A 98 4.44 -14.06 0.45
C LEU A 98 4.32 -15.57 0.23
N ALA A 99 5.43 -16.31 0.24
CA ALA A 99 5.47 -17.71 -0.21
C ALA A 99 4.49 -18.64 0.51
N GLU A 100 4.28 -18.46 1.82
CA GLU A 100 3.46 -19.36 2.63
C GLU A 100 1.96 -19.07 2.48
N LYS A 101 1.55 -17.81 2.61
CA LYS A 101 0.14 -17.42 2.69
C LYS A 101 -0.41 -16.82 1.39
N GLY A 102 0.46 -16.43 0.46
CA GLY A 102 0.10 -15.63 -0.71
C GLY A 102 -0.16 -14.16 -0.39
N HIS A 103 -0.12 -13.75 0.89
CA HIS A 103 -0.36 -12.37 1.33
C HIS A 103 0.57 -11.99 2.49
N LEU A 104 0.77 -10.69 2.67
CA LEU A 104 1.47 -10.14 3.82
C LEU A 104 0.55 -10.15 5.04
N THR A 105 1.13 -10.30 6.22
CA THR A 105 0.42 -10.22 7.50
C THR A 105 0.77 -8.90 8.16
N SER A 106 -0.24 -8.11 8.55
CA SER A 106 -0.05 -6.93 9.36
C SER A 106 0.16 -7.35 10.81
N ALA A 107 1.29 -6.91 11.38
CA ALA A 107 1.62 -7.11 12.79
C ALA A 107 1.62 -5.76 13.49
N LEU A 108 0.46 -5.09 13.53
CA LEU A 108 0.30 -3.84 14.24
C LEU A 108 0.44 -4.09 15.74
N ALA A 109 1.35 -3.36 16.41
CA ALA A 109 1.64 -3.58 17.81
C ALA A 109 0.37 -3.44 18.68
N GLY A 110 -0.02 -4.52 19.36
CA GLY A 110 -1.21 -4.56 20.21
C GLY A 110 -2.50 -5.01 19.50
N ALA A 111 -2.43 -5.38 18.22
CA ALA A 111 -3.51 -6.02 17.50
C ALA A 111 -3.15 -7.48 17.17
N GLU A 112 -4.17 -8.29 16.88
CA GLU A 112 -3.95 -9.63 16.33
C GLU A 112 -3.42 -9.56 14.89
N ASP A 113 -2.67 -10.59 14.51
CA ASP A 113 -2.20 -10.77 13.14
C ASP A 113 -3.38 -10.88 12.19
N GLN A 114 -3.42 -10.02 11.16
CA GLN A 114 -4.46 -10.02 10.13
C GLN A 114 -3.85 -9.86 8.75
N PRO A 115 -4.54 -10.28 7.67
CA PRO A 115 -4.05 -10.03 6.32
C PRO A 115 -3.88 -8.54 6.02
N ASP A 116 -2.76 -8.20 5.39
CA ASP A 116 -2.44 -6.84 4.96
C ASP A 116 -2.69 -6.69 3.45
N TYR A 117 -3.93 -6.38 3.10
CA TYR A 117 -4.36 -6.31 1.70
C TYR A 117 -3.65 -5.22 0.90
N GLY A 118 -3.48 -4.02 1.49
CA GLY A 118 -2.85 -2.88 0.84
C GLY A 118 -1.39 -3.17 0.50
N ASN A 119 -0.61 -3.59 1.50
CA ASN A 119 0.80 -3.89 1.27
C ASN A 119 0.97 -5.15 0.40
N THR A 120 0.02 -6.09 0.42
CA THR A 120 0.01 -7.23 -0.51
C THR A 120 -0.18 -6.74 -1.95
N ALA A 121 -1.08 -5.79 -2.20
CA ALA A 121 -1.27 -5.20 -3.52
C ALA A 121 -0.02 -4.45 -4.01
N ASP A 122 0.62 -3.67 -3.14
CA ASP A 122 1.85 -2.95 -3.48
C ASP A 122 3.03 -3.92 -3.74
N ALA A 123 3.10 -5.03 -2.99
CA ALA A 123 4.06 -6.09 -3.25
C ALA A 123 3.82 -6.79 -4.59
N VAL A 124 2.56 -7.00 -5.00
CA VAL A 124 2.23 -7.52 -6.34
C VAL A 124 2.74 -6.59 -7.43
N VAL A 125 2.53 -5.27 -7.30
CA VAL A 125 3.05 -4.28 -8.25
C VAL A 125 4.57 -4.35 -8.34
N ALA A 126 5.26 -4.37 -7.20
CA ALA A 126 6.72 -4.43 -7.14
C ALA A 126 7.29 -5.72 -7.78
N LEU A 127 6.70 -6.87 -7.48
CA LEU A 127 7.11 -8.17 -8.04
C LEU A 127 6.84 -8.24 -9.54
N ALA A 128 5.69 -7.77 -9.99
CA ALA A 128 5.36 -7.70 -11.40
C ALA A 128 6.34 -6.78 -12.16
N ALA A 129 6.65 -5.60 -11.61
CA ALA A 129 7.61 -4.67 -12.20
C ALA A 129 9.03 -5.26 -12.31
N GLN A 130 9.46 -6.05 -11.32
CA GLN A 130 10.73 -6.77 -11.32
C GLN A 130 10.77 -7.93 -12.34
N GLY A 131 9.61 -8.44 -12.76
CA GLY A 131 9.49 -9.65 -13.60
C GLY A 131 9.36 -10.95 -12.80
N ALA A 132 9.13 -10.88 -11.48
CA ALA A 132 8.82 -12.03 -10.62
C ALA A 132 7.33 -12.43 -10.73
N THR A 133 6.89 -12.75 -11.95
CA THR A 133 5.47 -12.85 -12.31
C THR A 133 4.72 -13.99 -11.62
N ASP A 134 5.38 -15.11 -11.32
CA ASP A 134 4.71 -16.28 -10.72
C ASP A 134 4.21 -15.99 -9.30
N GLN A 135 5.04 -15.38 -8.46
CA GLN A 135 4.64 -15.02 -7.11
C GLN A 135 3.64 -13.85 -7.12
N ALA A 136 3.83 -12.88 -8.01
CA ALA A 136 2.88 -11.78 -8.20
C ALA A 136 1.48 -12.32 -8.57
N ALA A 137 1.39 -13.27 -9.50
CA ALA A 137 0.13 -13.90 -9.90
C ALA A 137 -0.54 -14.68 -8.77
N LYS A 138 0.22 -15.43 -7.97
CA LYS A 138 -0.30 -16.15 -6.79
C LYS A 138 -0.92 -15.18 -5.78
N SER A 139 -0.21 -14.11 -5.47
CA SER A 139 -0.68 -13.09 -4.52
C SER A 139 -1.86 -12.28 -5.07
N LEU A 140 -1.88 -11.97 -6.36
CA LEU A 140 -3.05 -11.38 -7.03
C LEU A 140 -4.28 -12.28 -6.93
N ALA A 141 -4.13 -13.58 -7.21
CA ALA A 141 -5.23 -14.53 -7.11
C ALA A 141 -5.77 -14.66 -5.68
N TRP A 142 -4.94 -14.46 -4.67
CA TRP A 142 -5.39 -14.34 -3.29
C TRP A 142 -6.18 -13.05 -3.07
N LEU A 143 -5.71 -11.90 -3.56
CA LEU A 143 -6.44 -10.63 -3.45
C LEU A 143 -7.81 -10.69 -4.14
N GLN A 144 -7.90 -11.27 -5.34
CA GLN A 144 -9.17 -11.44 -6.07
C GLN A 144 -10.22 -12.21 -5.26
N LYS A 145 -9.80 -13.13 -4.40
CA LYS A 145 -10.71 -13.94 -3.58
C LYS A 145 -11.09 -13.28 -2.26
N ASN A 146 -10.24 -12.41 -1.71
CA ASN A 146 -10.35 -12.00 -0.31
C ASN A 146 -10.48 -10.47 -0.11
N ALA A 147 -10.12 -9.64 -1.09
CA ALA A 147 -9.94 -8.20 -0.87
C ALA A 147 -11.22 -7.36 -1.08
N ALA A 148 -12.32 -7.94 -1.55
CA ALA A 148 -13.52 -7.19 -1.93
C ALA A 148 -14.12 -6.42 -0.73
N ASP A 149 -14.35 -7.10 0.39
CA ASP A 149 -14.92 -6.48 1.60
C ASP A 149 -13.97 -5.42 2.18
N TRP A 150 -12.66 -5.71 2.20
CA TRP A 150 -11.65 -4.77 2.64
C TRP A 150 -11.64 -3.49 1.78
N ALA A 151 -11.71 -3.64 0.46
CA ALA A 151 -11.70 -2.51 -0.46
C ALA A 151 -12.96 -1.64 -0.30
N SER A 152 -14.12 -2.27 -0.14
CA SER A 152 -15.37 -1.56 0.14
C SER A 152 -15.33 -0.77 1.45
N GLN A 153 -14.71 -1.31 2.50
CA GLN A 153 -14.60 -0.63 3.79
C GLN A 153 -13.52 0.45 3.80
N SER A 154 -12.42 0.24 3.06
CA SER A 154 -11.24 1.12 3.05
C SER A 154 -11.36 2.27 2.05
N GLY A 155 -12.24 2.15 1.06
CA GLY A 155 -12.60 3.24 0.15
C GLY A 155 -11.66 3.44 -1.04
N PRO A 156 -11.58 4.66 -1.61
CA PRO A 156 -10.99 4.90 -2.93
C PRO A 156 -9.53 4.44 -3.08
N ALA A 157 -8.71 4.61 -2.03
CA ALA A 157 -7.31 4.21 -2.09
C ALA A 157 -7.15 2.69 -2.25
N ALA A 158 -7.97 1.90 -1.55
CA ALA A 158 -7.93 0.45 -1.63
C ALA A 158 -8.33 -0.04 -3.03
N TYR A 159 -9.39 0.53 -3.62
CA TYR A 159 -9.74 0.22 -5.00
C TYR A 159 -8.61 0.58 -5.98
N ALA A 160 -7.97 1.74 -5.81
CA ALA A 160 -6.84 2.14 -6.65
C ALA A 160 -5.65 1.16 -6.54
N GLN A 161 -5.30 0.72 -5.33
CA GLN A 161 -4.23 -0.26 -5.12
C GLN A 161 -4.53 -1.60 -5.84
N LEU A 162 -5.76 -2.11 -5.73
CA LEU A 162 -6.16 -3.33 -6.43
C LEU A 162 -6.14 -3.15 -7.96
N ILE A 163 -6.51 -1.97 -8.47
CA ILE A 163 -6.41 -1.64 -9.90
C ILE A 163 -4.95 -1.65 -10.36
N PHE A 164 -4.02 -1.08 -9.59
CA PHE A 164 -2.60 -1.11 -9.93
C PHE A 164 -2.05 -2.54 -9.92
N ALA A 165 -2.41 -3.36 -8.95
CA ALA A 165 -2.00 -4.76 -8.88
C ALA A 165 -2.53 -5.57 -10.09
N ALA A 166 -3.81 -5.39 -10.46
CA ALA A 166 -4.39 -6.01 -11.64
C ALA A 166 -3.68 -5.55 -12.92
N HIS A 167 -3.47 -4.25 -13.08
CA HIS A 167 -2.78 -3.70 -14.25
C HIS A 167 -1.34 -4.22 -14.38
N ALA A 168 -0.58 -4.23 -13.29
CA ALA A 168 0.82 -4.66 -13.30
C ALA A 168 0.99 -6.14 -13.68
N THR A 169 -0.01 -6.97 -13.37
CA THR A 169 -0.03 -8.40 -13.69
C THR A 169 -0.75 -8.72 -15.00
N GLY A 170 -1.34 -7.73 -15.66
CA GLY A 170 -2.12 -7.90 -16.89
C GLY A 170 -3.54 -8.46 -16.69
N ALA A 171 -4.02 -8.53 -15.45
CA ALA A 171 -5.41 -8.89 -15.16
C ALA A 171 -6.37 -7.73 -15.45
N ASP A 172 -7.63 -8.03 -15.76
CA ASP A 172 -8.66 -7.01 -15.99
C ASP A 172 -9.16 -6.45 -14.65
N PRO A 173 -8.95 -5.15 -14.35
CA PRO A 173 -9.50 -4.53 -13.14
C PRO A 173 -11.03 -4.44 -13.14
N ARG A 174 -11.70 -4.65 -14.28
CA ARG A 174 -13.16 -4.71 -14.38
C ARG A 174 -13.76 -6.08 -14.05
N ASP A 175 -12.92 -7.11 -13.96
CA ASP A 175 -13.30 -8.46 -13.53
C ASP A 175 -12.34 -8.98 -12.46
N PHE A 176 -12.26 -8.25 -11.34
CA PHE A 176 -11.40 -8.61 -10.24
C PHE A 176 -12.14 -9.51 -9.26
N GLY A 177 -12.11 -10.83 -9.51
CA GLY A 177 -12.87 -11.79 -8.70
C GLY A 177 -14.37 -11.55 -8.79
N GLY A 178 -14.87 -11.11 -9.95
CA GLY A 178 -16.27 -10.72 -10.17
C GLY A 178 -16.61 -9.28 -9.76
N THR A 179 -15.64 -8.48 -9.31
CA THR A 179 -15.83 -7.06 -8.97
C THR A 179 -15.26 -6.14 -10.04
N ASP A 180 -16.05 -5.18 -10.52
CA ASP A 180 -15.56 -4.08 -11.35
C ASP A 180 -14.97 -2.97 -10.48
N LEU A 181 -13.65 -3.03 -10.23
CA LEU A 181 -12.95 -2.09 -9.36
C LEU A 181 -13.00 -0.66 -9.91
N VAL A 182 -13.01 -0.49 -11.24
CA VAL A 182 -13.03 0.83 -11.87
C VAL A 182 -14.38 1.50 -11.63
N LYS A 183 -15.47 0.74 -11.76
CA LYS A 183 -16.81 1.21 -11.42
C LYS A 183 -16.92 1.55 -9.93
N GLN A 184 -16.40 0.69 -9.05
CA GLN A 184 -16.45 0.93 -7.60
C GLN A 184 -15.66 2.18 -7.22
N LEU A 185 -14.43 2.36 -7.75
CA LEU A 185 -13.64 3.57 -7.53
C LEU A 185 -14.39 4.81 -8.03
N GLY A 186 -14.97 4.77 -9.24
CA GLY A 186 -15.74 5.88 -9.79
C GLY A 186 -16.94 6.29 -8.93
N ALA A 187 -17.60 5.32 -8.29
CA ALA A 187 -18.72 5.57 -7.38
C ALA A 187 -18.32 6.24 -6.06
N THR A 188 -17.03 6.27 -5.70
CA THR A 188 -16.55 6.97 -4.50
C THR A 188 -16.40 8.48 -4.68
N GLY A 189 -16.42 8.96 -5.93
CA GLY A 189 -16.35 10.38 -6.27
C GLY A 189 -17.71 11.08 -6.22
N PRO A 190 -17.75 12.42 -6.34
CA PRO A 190 -19.00 13.14 -6.56
C PRO A 190 -19.70 12.60 -7.81
N ALA A 191 -21.04 12.58 -7.78
CA ALA A 191 -21.82 12.15 -8.93
C ALA A 191 -21.30 12.84 -10.19
N ALA A 192 -21.00 12.05 -11.22
CA ALA A 192 -20.59 12.60 -12.50
C ALA A 192 -21.68 13.59 -12.93
N ALA A 193 -21.28 14.81 -13.27
CA ALA A 193 -22.21 15.72 -13.91
C ALA A 193 -22.77 14.99 -15.14
N GLU A 194 -24.10 14.86 -15.18
CA GLU A 194 -24.81 14.36 -16.35
C GLU A 194 -24.18 15.02 -17.57
N LYS A 195 -23.62 14.21 -18.47
CA LYS A 195 -23.11 14.73 -19.74
C LYS A 195 -24.34 15.26 -20.47
N SER A 196 -24.65 16.54 -20.29
CA SER A 196 -25.64 17.20 -21.14
C SER A 196 -25.15 16.99 -22.56
N ASP A 197 -25.96 16.36 -23.40
CA ASP A 197 -25.72 16.14 -24.82
C ASP A 197 -25.63 17.47 -25.59
N ARG A 198 -24.62 18.29 -25.29
CA ARG A 198 -24.35 19.58 -25.92
C ARG A 198 -23.59 19.42 -27.24
N ALA A 199 -23.64 18.23 -27.84
CA ALA A 199 -23.00 17.92 -29.12
C ALA A 199 -24.01 17.75 -30.28
N ALA A 200 -25.30 18.08 -30.08
CA ALA A 200 -26.32 17.97 -31.13
C ALA A 200 -27.16 19.24 -31.37
N GLN A 201 -26.74 20.41 -30.87
CA GLN A 201 -27.41 21.68 -31.16
C GLN A 201 -26.39 22.78 -31.41
N ASP A 202 -25.67 22.69 -32.52
CA ASP A 202 -24.91 23.83 -33.03
C ASP A 202 -25.08 23.95 -34.54
N GLU A 203 -26.33 23.89 -35.01
CA GLU A 203 -26.73 24.47 -36.30
C GLU A 203 -28.18 24.99 -36.23
N LYS A 204 -28.33 26.23 -35.75
CA LYS A 204 -29.15 27.28 -36.38
C LYS A 204 -29.15 28.54 -35.50
N LYS A 205 -28.41 29.55 -35.94
CA LYS A 205 -28.56 30.94 -35.49
C LYS A 205 -29.92 31.46 -35.93
N LYS A 206 -30.67 32.13 -35.04
CA LYS A 206 -30.86 33.61 -35.04
C LYS A 206 -32.10 34.04 -34.25
N ASP A 207 -31.83 35.02 -33.40
CA ASP A 207 -32.62 36.22 -33.07
C ASP A 207 -33.82 36.15 -32.10
N GLU A 208 -33.77 37.14 -31.20
CA GLU A 208 -34.82 37.78 -30.38
C GLU A 208 -35.12 37.25 -28.96
N GLU A 209 -34.46 37.94 -28.01
CA GLU A 209 -35.06 38.66 -26.87
C GLU A 209 -36.21 38.00 -26.10
N SER A 210 -35.94 37.54 -24.86
CA SER A 210 -36.62 38.03 -23.64
C SER A 210 -36.20 37.25 -22.38
N ASP A 211 -35.89 38.04 -21.36
CA ASP A 211 -36.00 37.85 -19.91
C ASP A 211 -36.41 36.46 -19.37
N SER A 212 -35.59 35.92 -18.45
CA SER A 212 -35.97 35.13 -17.25
C SER A 212 -34.82 34.23 -16.79
N GLY A 213 -34.09 34.63 -15.76
CA GLY A 213 -33.06 33.75 -15.16
C GLY A 213 -32.18 34.33 -14.07
N LEU A 214 -32.33 35.61 -13.73
CA LEU A 214 -31.71 36.29 -12.57
C LEU A 214 -32.26 35.80 -11.21
N GLY A 215 -32.69 34.54 -11.11
CA GLY A 215 -33.53 34.03 -10.02
C GLY A 215 -32.82 33.47 -8.79
N VAL A 216 -31.48 33.28 -8.81
CA VAL A 216 -30.79 32.56 -7.73
C VAL A 216 -29.80 33.43 -6.94
N TRP A 217 -29.26 34.51 -7.51
CA TRP A 217 -28.22 35.30 -6.84
C TRP A 217 -28.77 36.26 -5.76
N TRP A 218 -30.01 36.73 -5.89
CA TRP A 218 -30.62 37.64 -4.91
C TRP A 218 -30.97 36.98 -3.57
N PHE A 219 -31.23 35.66 -3.53
CA PHE A 219 -31.53 34.91 -2.29
C PHE A 219 -30.33 34.87 -1.33
N VAL A 220 -29.10 34.80 -1.84
CA VAL A 220 -27.88 34.82 -1.02
C VAL A 220 -27.65 36.21 -0.38
N GLY A 221 -28.02 37.28 -1.09
CA GLY A 221 -27.93 38.66 -0.58
C GLY A 221 -28.90 38.96 0.56
N VAL A 222 -30.13 38.41 0.50
CA VAL A 222 -31.17 38.66 1.53
C VAL A 222 -30.89 37.90 2.83
N CYS A 223 -30.39 36.66 2.77
CA CYS A 223 -30.08 35.88 3.98
C CYS A 223 -28.87 36.40 4.77
N LEU A 224 -27.92 37.08 4.11
CA LEU A 224 -26.74 37.65 4.79
C LEU A 224 -27.09 38.93 5.60
N VAL A 225 -28.07 39.71 5.16
CA VAL A 225 -28.47 40.97 5.83
C VAL A 225 -29.42 40.71 7.01
N ALA A 226 -30.21 39.63 6.98
CA ALA A 226 -31.10 39.24 8.08
C ALA A 226 -30.36 38.64 9.31
N GLY A 227 -29.16 38.08 9.13
CA GLY A 227 -28.37 37.46 10.20
C GLY A 227 -27.66 38.44 11.16
N ILE A 228 -27.49 39.70 10.75
CA ILE A 228 -26.76 40.71 11.55
C ILE A 228 -27.67 41.35 12.63
N GLY A 229 -29.00 41.29 12.48
CA GLY A 229 -29.96 41.93 13.40
C GLY A 229 -30.30 41.12 14.67
N ILE A 230 -30.17 39.79 14.64
CA ILE A 230 -30.59 38.91 15.76
C ILE A 230 -29.47 38.73 16.80
N GLY A 231 -28.20 38.80 16.40
CA GLY A 231 -27.06 38.65 17.30
C GLY A 231 -26.85 39.82 18.29
N PHE A 232 -27.38 41.00 17.98
CA PHE A 232 -27.19 42.20 18.82
C PHE A 232 -28.23 42.34 19.96
N LEU A 233 -29.34 41.59 19.93
CA LEU A 233 -30.38 41.67 20.96
C LEU A 233 -30.23 40.63 22.09
N ILE A 234 -29.42 39.59 21.90
CA ILE A 234 -29.17 38.56 22.93
C ILE A 234 -27.95 38.92 23.82
N SER A 235 -27.01 39.73 23.32
CA SER A 235 -25.81 40.12 24.08
C SER A 235 -26.02 41.27 25.09
N GLY A 236 -27.21 41.89 25.13
CA GLY A 236 -27.55 42.99 26.05
C GLY A 236 -28.27 42.59 27.33
N ARG A 237 -28.79 41.35 27.44
CA ARG A 237 -29.64 40.93 28.58
C ARG A 237 -28.88 40.20 29.69
N ALA A 238 -27.61 39.82 29.47
CA ALA A 238 -26.81 39.06 30.43
C ALA A 238 -26.06 39.90 31.49
N LYS A 239 -26.24 41.23 31.52
CA LYS A 239 -25.47 42.13 32.42
C LYS A 239 -26.27 42.82 33.53
N ARG A 240 -27.47 42.35 33.88
CA ARG A 240 -28.30 42.97 34.94
C ARG A 240 -28.90 42.02 35.99
N GLN A 241 -28.34 40.84 36.21
CA GLN A 241 -28.74 40.00 37.35
C GLN A 241 -27.57 39.21 37.94
N GLN A 242 -26.84 39.83 38.86
CA GLN A 242 -26.33 39.15 40.05
C GLN A 242 -26.55 40.10 41.24
N PRO A 243 -27.16 39.63 42.35
CA PRO A 243 -27.23 40.37 43.61
C PRO A 243 -25.86 40.52 44.26
#